data_AF-A0A535L0B4-F1
#
_entry.id   AF-A0A535L0B4-F1
#
_cell.length_a   1.000
_cell.length_b   1.000
_cell.length_c   1.000
_cell.angle_alpha   90.00
_cell.angle_beta   90.00
_cell.angle_gamma   90.00
#
_symmetry.space_group_name_H-M   'P 1'
#
loop_
_entity.id
_entity.type
_entity.pdbx_description
1 polymer ?
#
loop_
_entity_poly.entity_id
_entity_poly.type
_entity_poly.pdbx_seq_one_letter_code
_entity_poly.pdbx_strand_id
1 'polypeptide(L)'
;MRNGNVHLHLASPISALAVSPGIAIGPVRLYGALSHTPGKALVAKIASSEVEAEEQRLREALQVAINELQELTGRVAQTVGRSEADIFEAQQLMLEDPELLAEVHDLITSQHYSAASALQQAGEHQAQELEALESETLAARSADIRDAASRVVRLLESDRNVEARLVPGESTPMLIVAHDLTPSDTASLDPTMILGICTVVGGTTTHAAIIARALEIPAIAGIDPQLLTVLQNGQQVAIDGTRGLIYLQLDDEQGQQLRADMLQQQEERVARRTQDESLWRTQPASTADGRFVQVFANVGDLESARAAGEQGAEGIGLLRTEFLFGGRSIFPNEQEQFDSYVDLFRAFADAASLGKTIIARTLDAGADKPFPALEPLIGLLQEANPALGLRGARIHLMHNELLRQQLRALLRAGAAADVQLHIMFPMITTLEEVRRLRAIYHTVREELSDEGVMLPADTQLGIMVETPAAALMVDALAREVDFFSIGANDLYQYTMAADRTNSRVTSMFSVLEPAVWRLIAHVIQAAQAHNKMVAVCGELAADPKIGPLLAGLGVEELSMSLPSIVRVKAALHAH
;
A
#
# COMPACT_ATOMS: atom_id res chain seq x y z
N MET A 1 -57.04 -21.71 -3.69
CA MET A 1 -56.34 -20.40 -3.61
C MET A 1 -54.94 -20.61 -4.13
N ARG A 2 -54.50 -19.79 -5.10
CA ARG A 2 -53.27 -19.96 -5.86
C ARG A 2 -52.05 -19.72 -4.95
N ASN A 3 -51.17 -20.72 -4.82
CA ASN A 3 -49.80 -20.52 -4.35
C ASN A 3 -49.03 -19.84 -5.49
N GLY A 4 -48.85 -18.52 -5.37
CA GLY A 4 -47.97 -17.77 -6.25
C GLY A 4 -46.52 -18.01 -5.83
N ASN A 5 -45.82 -18.92 -6.52
CA ASN A 5 -44.37 -18.84 -6.63
C ASN A 5 -44.04 -17.55 -7.38
N VAL A 6 -43.74 -16.49 -6.65
CA VAL A 6 -43.15 -15.29 -7.23
C VAL A 6 -41.67 -15.62 -7.45
N HIS A 7 -41.35 -16.19 -8.61
CA HIS A 7 -39.99 -16.10 -9.14
C HIS A 7 -39.76 -14.62 -9.46
N LEU A 8 -39.11 -13.90 -8.53
CA LEU A 8 -38.58 -12.57 -8.79
C LEU A 8 -37.48 -12.73 -9.85
N HIS A 9 -37.82 -12.47 -11.11
CA HIS A 9 -36.84 -12.32 -12.18
C HIS A 9 -36.13 -10.98 -11.96
N LEU A 10 -34.99 -11.01 -11.27
CA LEU A 10 -34.03 -9.91 -11.34
C LEU A 10 -33.52 -9.82 -12.78
N ALA A 11 -33.60 -8.64 -13.38
CA ALA A 11 -33.07 -8.41 -14.71
C ALA A 11 -31.54 -8.54 -14.67
N SER A 12 -30.98 -9.44 -15.48
CA SER A 12 -29.54 -9.62 -15.66
C SER A 12 -29.10 -8.85 -16.92
N PRO A 13 -27.98 -8.09 -16.90
CA PRO A 13 -27.07 -7.88 -15.77
C PRO A 13 -27.59 -6.88 -14.74
N ILE A 14 -27.12 -7.03 -13.49
CA ILE A 14 -27.38 -6.09 -12.39
C ILE A 14 -26.16 -5.18 -12.24
N SER A 15 -26.40 -3.89 -12.07
CA SER A 15 -25.35 -2.90 -11.80
C SER A 15 -24.95 -2.87 -10.33
N ALA A 16 -23.65 -2.73 -10.10
CA ALA A 16 -22.99 -2.64 -8.81
C ALA A 16 -21.83 -1.63 -8.91
N LEU A 17 -21.18 -1.36 -7.79
CA LEU A 17 -19.97 -0.55 -7.77
C LEU A 17 -18.78 -1.39 -8.27
N ALA A 18 -18.07 -0.90 -9.29
CA ALA A 18 -16.79 -1.46 -9.72
C ALA A 18 -15.73 -1.23 -8.64
N VAL A 19 -15.04 -2.30 -8.22
CA VAL A 19 -14.09 -2.24 -7.11
C VAL A 19 -12.68 -2.64 -7.54
N SER A 20 -12.54 -3.84 -8.12
CA SER A 20 -11.28 -4.35 -8.62
C SER A 20 -11.47 -4.82 -10.08
N PRO A 21 -10.66 -4.32 -11.02
CA PRO A 21 -10.89 -4.55 -12.44
C PRO A 21 -10.68 -6.01 -12.84
N GLY A 22 -11.38 -6.43 -13.89
CA GLY A 22 -11.30 -7.79 -14.42
C GLY A 22 -12.68 -8.43 -14.51
N ILE A 23 -12.74 -9.59 -15.15
CA ILE A 23 -13.97 -10.35 -15.34
C ILE A 23 -13.72 -11.75 -14.78
N ALA A 24 -14.69 -12.28 -14.05
CA ALA A 24 -14.58 -13.60 -13.48
C ALA A 24 -15.88 -14.38 -13.67
N ILE A 25 -15.76 -15.67 -14.01
CA ILE A 25 -16.89 -16.56 -14.26
C ILE A 25 -16.67 -17.84 -13.49
N GLY A 26 -17.61 -18.20 -12.64
CA GLY A 26 -17.49 -19.40 -11.85
C GLY A 26 -18.72 -19.75 -11.06
N PRO A 27 -18.70 -20.90 -10.39
CA PRO A 27 -19.73 -21.25 -9.42
C PRO A 27 -19.69 -20.25 -8.26
N VAL A 28 -20.87 -19.75 -7.88
CA VAL A 28 -21.03 -18.89 -6.71
C VAL A 28 -20.88 -19.72 -5.44
N ARG A 29 -20.16 -19.15 -4.48
CA ARG A 29 -20.20 -19.55 -3.08
C ARG A 29 -20.74 -18.39 -2.27
N LEU A 30 -21.94 -18.58 -1.71
CA LEU A 30 -22.49 -17.71 -0.69
C LEU A 30 -21.63 -17.85 0.56
N TYR A 31 -20.90 -16.79 0.86
CA TYR A 31 -20.11 -16.67 2.06
C TYR A 31 -20.94 -15.88 3.07
N GLY A 32 -21.61 -16.62 3.95
CA GLY A 32 -22.01 -16.03 5.20
C GLY A 32 -20.73 -15.85 5.99
N ALA A 33 -20.42 -14.61 6.41
CA ALA A 33 -19.67 -14.45 7.64
C ALA A 33 -20.27 -15.47 8.61
N LEU A 34 -19.46 -16.33 9.21
CA LEU A 34 -19.89 -17.04 10.41
C LEU A 34 -20.41 -15.92 11.28
N SER A 35 -21.73 -15.74 11.31
CA SER A 35 -22.31 -14.65 12.06
C SER A 35 -21.90 -15.00 13.47
N HIS A 36 -20.88 -14.30 13.97
CA HIS A 36 -20.78 -13.95 15.36
C HIS A 36 -21.99 -13.07 15.66
N THR A 37 -23.17 -13.66 15.51
CA THR A 37 -24.29 -13.36 16.36
C THR A 37 -23.69 -13.53 17.74
N PRO A 38 -23.71 -12.50 18.61
CA PRO A 38 -23.32 -12.64 20.01
C PRO A 38 -24.38 -13.51 20.70
N GLY A 39 -24.41 -14.78 20.32
CA GLY A 39 -25.22 -15.83 20.87
C GLY A 39 -24.27 -16.75 21.60
N LYS A 40 -23.96 -16.37 22.86
CA LYS A 40 -23.28 -17.20 23.87
C LYS A 40 -22.34 -18.24 23.26
N ALA A 41 -21.15 -17.82 22.82
CA ALA A 41 -20.07 -18.78 22.63
C ALA A 41 -19.97 -19.60 23.93
N LEU A 42 -20.11 -20.91 23.82
CA LEU A 42 -19.98 -21.80 24.97
C LEU A 42 -18.56 -21.66 25.49
N VAL A 43 -18.40 -20.95 26.61
CA VAL A 43 -17.11 -20.82 27.30
C VAL A 43 -16.56 -22.22 27.55
N ALA A 44 -15.49 -22.58 26.85
CA ALA A 44 -14.83 -23.86 27.02
C ALA A 44 -13.85 -23.75 28.19
N LYS A 45 -14.09 -24.57 29.22
CA LYS A 45 -13.19 -24.70 30.37
C LYS A 45 -12.17 -25.80 30.13
N ILE A 46 -10.98 -25.62 30.68
CA ILE A 46 -9.87 -26.58 30.63
C ILE A 46 -9.53 -27.09 32.03
N ALA A 47 -8.85 -28.23 32.12
CA ALA A 47 -8.27 -28.69 33.38
C ALA A 47 -7.03 -27.85 33.74
N SER A 48 -6.71 -27.74 35.02
CA SER A 48 -5.51 -27.01 35.49
C SER A 48 -4.20 -27.56 34.90
N SER A 49 -4.16 -28.85 34.57
CA SER A 49 -3.02 -29.49 33.90
C SER A 49 -2.84 -29.09 32.44
N GLU A 50 -3.83 -28.43 31.83
CA GLU A 50 -3.82 -28.04 30.40
C GLU A 50 -3.43 -26.58 30.18
N VAL A 51 -3.23 -25.80 31.25
CA VAL A 51 -2.91 -24.36 31.20
C VAL A 51 -1.66 -24.10 30.37
N GLU A 52 -0.54 -24.76 30.68
CA GLU A 52 0.73 -24.58 29.94
C GLU A 52 0.59 -24.96 28.45
N ALA A 53 -0.20 -25.99 28.16
CA ALA A 53 -0.44 -26.44 26.79
C ALA A 53 -1.28 -25.43 25.99
N GLU A 54 -2.33 -24.86 26.59
CA GLU A 54 -3.15 -23.84 25.95
C GLU A 54 -2.39 -22.51 25.75
N GLU A 55 -1.51 -22.12 26.68
CA GLU A 55 -0.62 -20.97 26.49
C GLU A 55 0.37 -21.15 25.34
N GLN A 56 0.92 -22.37 25.20
CA GLN A 56 1.79 -22.68 24.07
C GLN A 56 1.02 -22.62 22.74
N ARG A 57 -0.19 -23.21 22.69
CA ARG A 57 -1.08 -23.15 21.51
C ARG A 57 -1.44 -21.72 21.13
N LEU A 58 -1.74 -20.88 22.12
CA LEU A 58 -2.00 -19.45 21.91
C LEU A 58 -0.79 -18.75 21.26
N ARG A 59 0.41 -18.94 21.81
CA ARG A 59 1.64 -18.33 21.28
C ARG A 59 1.91 -18.75 19.83
N GLU A 60 1.71 -20.03 19.51
CA GLU A 60 1.87 -20.54 18.15
C GLU A 60 0.84 -19.93 17.18
N ALA A 61 -0.43 -19.89 17.58
CA ALA A 61 -1.50 -19.30 16.76
C ALA A 61 -1.31 -17.79 16.55
N LEU A 62 -0.89 -17.06 17.58
CA LEU A 62 -0.56 -15.63 17.48
C LEU A 62 0.58 -15.40 16.49
N GLN A 63 1.66 -16.18 16.57
CA GLN A 63 2.79 -16.03 15.65
C GLN A 63 2.39 -16.29 14.20
N VAL A 64 1.56 -17.29 13.93
CA VAL A 64 1.03 -17.55 12.59
C VAL A 64 0.18 -16.37 12.10
N ALA A 65 -0.74 -15.88 12.93
CA ALA A 65 -1.59 -14.74 12.58
C ALA A 65 -0.78 -13.45 12.30
N ILE A 66 0.25 -13.17 13.10
CA ILE A 66 1.15 -12.02 12.91
C ILE A 66 1.90 -12.14 11.59
N ASN A 67 2.45 -13.31 11.27
CA ASN A 67 3.15 -13.53 10.01
C ASN A 67 2.22 -13.36 8.79
N GLU A 68 1.00 -13.90 8.86
CA GLU A 68 -0.02 -13.71 7.81
C GLU A 68 -0.37 -12.23 7.60
N LEU A 69 -0.53 -11.47 8.69
CA LEU A 69 -0.79 -10.04 8.63
C LEU A 69 0.38 -9.28 8.02
N GLN A 70 1.63 -9.59 8.40
CA GLN A 70 2.83 -8.97 7.82
C GLN A 70 2.95 -9.21 6.31
N GLU A 71 2.70 -10.45 5.87
CA GLU A 71 2.70 -10.77 4.43
C GLU A 71 1.62 -9.99 3.68
N LEU A 72 0.41 -9.90 4.26
CA LEU A 72 -0.70 -9.18 3.66
C LEU A 72 -0.42 -7.67 3.59
N THR A 73 0.11 -7.08 4.67
CA THR A 73 0.60 -5.69 4.72
C THR A 73 1.61 -5.43 3.61
N GLY A 74 2.62 -6.31 3.46
CA GLY A 74 3.65 -6.20 2.43
C GLY A 74 3.06 -6.22 1.01
N ARG A 75 2.17 -7.18 0.72
CA ARG A 75 1.52 -7.27 -0.59
C ARG A 75 0.65 -6.04 -0.88
N VAL A 76 -0.19 -5.62 0.06
CA VAL A 76 -1.06 -4.45 -0.09
C VAL A 76 -0.24 -3.18 -0.30
N ALA A 77 0.84 -2.99 0.47
CA ALA A 77 1.72 -1.85 0.33
C ALA A 77 2.39 -1.76 -1.05
N GLN A 78 2.71 -2.90 -1.67
CA GLN A 78 3.34 -2.98 -2.99
C GLN A 78 2.34 -2.79 -4.15
N THR A 79 1.11 -3.26 -3.98
CA THR A 79 0.13 -3.40 -5.08
C THR A 79 -0.95 -2.32 -5.07
N VAL A 80 -1.38 -1.86 -3.88
CA VAL A 80 -2.48 -0.90 -3.72
C VAL A 80 -1.98 0.41 -3.15
N GLY A 81 -1.06 0.36 -2.19
CA GLY A 81 -0.51 1.54 -1.55
C GLY A 81 -0.31 1.35 -0.05
N ARG A 82 0.55 2.19 0.53
CA ARG A 82 0.95 2.05 1.94
C ARG A 82 -0.16 2.47 2.92
N SER A 83 -0.89 3.56 2.64
CA SER A 83 -2.00 4.01 3.49
C SER A 83 -3.08 2.93 3.69
N GLU A 84 -3.25 2.07 2.70
CA GLU A 84 -4.21 0.98 2.69
C GLU A 84 -3.67 -0.26 3.40
N ALA A 85 -2.35 -0.36 3.55
CA ALA A 85 -1.68 -1.40 4.31
C ALA A 85 -1.69 -1.14 5.82
N ASP A 86 -1.76 0.14 6.24
CA ASP A 86 -1.73 0.57 7.65
C ASP A 86 -2.83 -0.09 8.51
N ILE A 87 -3.92 -0.52 7.89
CA ILE A 87 -5.04 -1.21 8.56
C ILE A 87 -4.58 -2.57 9.10
N PHE A 88 -3.84 -3.34 8.30
CA PHE A 88 -3.33 -4.65 8.69
C PHE A 88 -2.20 -4.53 9.70
N GLU A 89 -1.38 -3.47 9.58
CA GLU A 89 -0.39 -3.10 10.59
C GLU A 89 -1.06 -2.77 11.93
N ALA A 90 -2.18 -2.03 11.93
CA ALA A 90 -2.94 -1.76 13.13
C ALA A 90 -3.50 -3.04 13.78
N GLN A 91 -4.04 -3.98 12.99
CA GLN A 91 -4.49 -5.28 13.50
C GLN A 91 -3.34 -6.11 14.11
N GLN A 92 -2.15 -6.05 13.50
CA GLN A 92 -0.96 -6.71 14.06
C GLN A 92 -0.61 -6.12 15.43
N LEU A 93 -0.57 -4.78 15.54
CA LEU A 93 -0.28 -4.08 16.79
C LEU A 93 -1.31 -4.40 17.88
N MET A 94 -2.59 -4.58 17.53
CA MET A 94 -3.63 -5.00 18.47
C MET A 94 -3.38 -6.41 19.03
N LEU A 95 -2.89 -7.35 18.21
CA LEU A 95 -2.55 -8.71 18.66
C LEU A 95 -1.28 -8.76 19.51
N GLU A 96 -0.40 -7.78 19.35
CA GLU A 96 0.83 -7.62 20.12
C GLU A 96 0.63 -6.79 21.40
N ASP A 97 -0.56 -6.26 21.64
CA ASP A 97 -0.87 -5.41 22.78
C ASP A 97 -0.67 -6.16 24.12
N PRO A 98 0.26 -5.70 24.97
CA PRO A 98 0.50 -6.30 26.27
C PRO A 98 -0.74 -6.36 27.17
N GLU A 99 -1.68 -5.41 27.05
CA GLU A 99 -2.90 -5.40 27.86
C GLU A 99 -3.86 -6.53 27.44
N LEU A 100 -4.05 -6.72 26.12
CA LEU A 100 -4.83 -7.83 25.59
C LEU A 100 -4.22 -9.17 26.02
N LEU A 101 -2.92 -9.32 25.83
CA LEU A 101 -2.21 -10.57 26.14
C LEU A 101 -2.22 -10.89 27.64
N ALA A 102 -2.13 -9.88 28.50
CA ALA A 102 -2.26 -10.06 29.95
C ALA A 102 -3.67 -10.52 30.35
N GLU A 103 -4.72 -9.91 29.80
CA GLU A 103 -6.10 -10.33 30.06
C GLU A 103 -6.34 -11.78 29.62
N VAL A 104 -5.87 -12.15 28.43
CA VAL A 104 -5.98 -13.53 27.92
C VAL A 104 -5.24 -14.52 28.82
N HIS A 105 -4.02 -14.18 29.26
CA HIS A 105 -3.24 -15.00 30.18
C HIS A 105 -3.97 -15.21 31.52
N ASP A 106 -4.55 -14.15 32.10
CA ASP A 106 -5.30 -14.25 33.35
C ASP A 106 -6.57 -15.11 33.21
N LEU A 107 -7.27 -15.02 32.08
CA LEU A 107 -8.44 -15.86 31.78
C LEU A 107 -8.06 -17.35 31.66
N ILE A 108 -6.91 -17.67 31.06
CA ILE A 108 -6.42 -19.05 30.94
C ILE A 108 -5.97 -19.57 32.32
N THR A 109 -5.12 -18.83 33.04
CA THR A 109 -4.48 -19.30 34.27
C THR A 109 -5.42 -19.31 35.48
N SER A 110 -6.14 -18.21 35.71
CA SER A 110 -6.97 -18.04 36.90
C SER A 110 -8.35 -18.64 36.69
N GLN A 111 -8.94 -18.39 35.53
CA GLN A 111 -10.30 -18.82 35.25
C GLN A 111 -10.39 -20.15 34.48
N HIS A 112 -9.27 -20.73 34.04
CA HIS A 112 -9.23 -22.01 33.35
C HIS A 112 -10.07 -22.02 32.06
N TYR A 113 -9.99 -20.95 31.26
CA TYR A 113 -10.61 -20.88 29.94
C TYR A 113 -9.65 -21.49 28.91
N SER A 114 -10.18 -22.08 27.83
CA SER A 114 -9.34 -22.43 26.67
C SER A 114 -8.78 -21.16 26.02
N ALA A 115 -7.68 -21.28 25.27
CA ALA A 115 -7.06 -20.15 24.58
C ALA A 115 -8.05 -19.42 23.65
N ALA A 116 -8.87 -20.17 22.92
CA ALA A 116 -9.89 -19.61 22.03
C ALA A 116 -10.97 -18.82 22.79
N SER A 117 -11.49 -19.39 23.91
CA SER A 117 -12.49 -18.71 24.73
C SER A 117 -11.93 -17.48 25.45
N ALA A 118 -10.70 -17.57 25.95
CA ALA A 118 -10.02 -16.46 26.61
C ALA A 118 -9.79 -15.28 25.65
N LEU A 119 -9.25 -15.56 24.45
CA LEU A 119 -9.00 -14.53 23.45
C LEU A 119 -10.29 -13.91 22.92
N GLN A 120 -11.32 -14.71 22.67
CA GLN A 120 -12.62 -14.18 22.25
C GLN A 120 -13.22 -13.25 23.31
N GLN A 121 -13.11 -13.61 24.59
CA GLN A 121 -13.64 -12.79 25.67
C GLN A 121 -12.85 -11.49 25.86
N ALA A 122 -11.53 -11.55 25.89
CA ALA A 122 -10.68 -10.37 26.05
C ALA A 122 -10.82 -9.41 24.85
N GLY A 123 -10.83 -9.96 23.62
CA GLY A 123 -11.04 -9.15 22.41
C GLY A 123 -12.41 -8.47 22.38
N GLU A 124 -13.47 -9.15 22.81
CA GLU A 124 -14.81 -8.55 22.91
C GLU A 124 -14.89 -7.50 24.03
N HIS A 125 -14.21 -7.73 25.16
CA HIS A 125 -14.13 -6.77 26.25
C HIS A 125 -13.50 -5.45 25.78
N GLN A 126 -12.31 -5.51 25.16
CA GLN A 126 -11.65 -4.32 24.63
C GLN A 126 -12.46 -3.66 23.50
N ALA A 127 -13.14 -4.44 22.64
CA ALA A 127 -14.03 -3.89 21.62
C ALA A 127 -15.17 -3.05 22.22
N GLN A 128 -15.75 -3.50 23.32
CA GLN A 128 -16.82 -2.77 24.02
C GLN A 128 -16.30 -1.50 24.70
N GLU A 129 -15.09 -1.52 25.25
CA GLU A 129 -14.45 -0.31 25.78
C GLU A 129 -14.23 0.74 24.69
N LEU A 130 -13.77 0.32 23.50
CA LEU A 130 -13.62 1.20 22.34
C LEU A 130 -14.97 1.79 21.87
N GLU A 131 -16.03 0.99 21.84
CA GLU A 131 -17.39 1.44 21.47
C GLU A 131 -17.99 2.44 22.46
N ALA A 132 -17.59 2.35 23.73
CA ALA A 132 -18.05 3.25 24.77
C ALA A 132 -17.39 4.65 24.69
N LEU A 133 -16.34 4.81 23.88
CA LEU A 133 -15.68 6.10 23.68
C LEU A 133 -16.56 7.05 22.84
N GLU A 134 -16.57 8.33 23.19
CA GLU A 134 -17.30 9.37 22.44
C GLU A 134 -16.72 9.62 21.04
N SER A 135 -15.49 9.17 20.80
CA SER A 135 -14.80 9.33 19.52
C SER A 135 -15.26 8.27 18.52
N GLU A 136 -16.01 8.69 17.51
CA GLU A 136 -16.52 7.84 16.43
C GLU A 136 -15.38 7.15 15.63
N THR A 137 -14.16 7.71 15.62
CA THR A 137 -12.99 7.07 14.99
C THR A 137 -12.38 5.96 15.84
N LEU A 138 -12.38 6.11 17.18
CA LEU A 138 -11.90 5.06 18.09
C LEU A 138 -12.95 3.96 18.23
N ALA A 139 -14.23 4.32 18.26
CA ALA A 139 -15.33 3.36 18.23
C ALA A 139 -15.29 2.49 16.96
N ALA A 140 -14.90 3.05 15.80
CA ALA A 140 -14.75 2.27 14.57
C ALA A 140 -13.65 1.18 14.66
N ARG A 141 -12.66 1.32 15.54
CA ARG A 141 -11.60 0.31 15.76
C ARG A 141 -12.08 -0.92 16.53
N SER A 142 -13.28 -0.89 17.12
CA SER A 142 -13.86 -2.07 17.79
C SER A 142 -14.05 -3.24 16.82
N ALA A 143 -14.33 -2.95 15.54
CA ALA A 143 -14.43 -3.95 14.50
C ALA A 143 -13.07 -4.60 14.20
N ASP A 144 -11.99 -3.82 14.22
CA ASP A 144 -10.64 -4.29 13.90
C ASP A 144 -10.10 -5.25 14.95
N ILE A 145 -10.32 -4.97 16.24
CA ILE A 145 -9.88 -5.86 17.31
C ILE A 145 -10.69 -7.16 17.34
N ARG A 146 -12.02 -7.10 17.10
CA ARG A 146 -12.84 -8.31 16.96
C ARG A 146 -12.36 -9.17 15.81
N ASP A 147 -12.02 -8.54 14.70
CA ASP A 147 -11.51 -9.22 13.51
C ASP A 147 -10.17 -9.90 13.78
N ALA A 148 -9.23 -9.17 14.38
CA ALA A 148 -7.91 -9.68 14.75
C ALA A 148 -8.02 -10.86 15.73
N ALA A 149 -8.85 -10.75 16.77
CA ALA A 149 -9.09 -11.84 17.72
C ALA A 149 -9.72 -13.06 17.04
N SER A 150 -10.72 -12.86 16.17
CA SER A 150 -11.39 -13.94 15.43
C SER A 150 -10.40 -14.72 14.55
N ARG A 151 -9.42 -14.05 13.94
CA ARG A 151 -8.35 -14.71 13.17
C ARG A 151 -7.61 -15.76 13.99
N VAL A 152 -7.12 -15.38 15.16
CA VAL A 152 -6.35 -16.27 16.02
C VAL A 152 -7.24 -17.38 16.59
N VAL A 153 -8.49 -17.07 16.94
CA VAL A 153 -9.49 -18.07 17.37
C VAL A 153 -9.69 -19.14 16.30
N ARG A 154 -9.80 -18.78 15.01
CA ARG A 154 -9.92 -19.75 13.92
C ARG A 154 -8.71 -20.69 13.83
N LEU A 155 -7.50 -20.16 14.00
CA LEU A 155 -6.28 -20.99 14.04
C LEU A 155 -6.33 -21.98 15.21
N LEU A 156 -6.74 -21.51 16.39
CA LEU A 156 -6.88 -22.34 17.60
C LEU A 156 -7.98 -23.42 17.50
N GLU A 157 -9.05 -23.14 16.75
CA GLU A 157 -10.16 -24.09 16.54
C GLU A 157 -9.92 -25.05 15.38
N SER A 158 -9.21 -24.62 14.33
CA SER A 158 -8.85 -25.46 13.19
C SER A 158 -7.96 -26.65 13.56
N ASP A 159 -7.25 -26.52 14.68
CA ASP A 159 -6.43 -27.55 15.32
C ASP A 159 -7.27 -28.61 16.08
N ARG A 160 -8.53 -28.30 16.44
CA ARG A 160 -9.48 -29.22 17.11
C ARG A 160 -10.54 -29.80 16.18
N ASN A 161 -10.87 -29.13 15.08
CA ASN A 161 -11.92 -29.55 14.14
C ASN A 161 -11.34 -30.04 12.80
N VAL A 162 -10.99 -31.33 12.74
CA VAL A 162 -10.74 -32.03 11.46
C VAL A 162 -11.98 -32.00 10.55
N GLU A 163 -13.18 -31.78 11.12
CA GLU A 163 -14.46 -31.71 10.40
C GLU A 163 -14.87 -30.29 9.95
N ALA A 164 -14.17 -29.23 10.39
CA ALA A 164 -14.41 -27.84 9.96
C ALA A 164 -13.37 -27.32 8.97
N ARG A 165 -12.53 -28.21 8.42
CA ARG A 165 -12.00 -27.97 7.08
C ARG A 165 -13.21 -27.75 6.18
N LEU A 166 -13.18 -26.66 5.41
CA LEU A 166 -13.93 -26.49 4.16
C LEU A 166 -14.37 -27.87 3.66
N VAL A 167 -15.67 -28.17 3.73
CA VAL A 167 -16.23 -29.50 3.45
C VAL A 167 -15.42 -30.17 2.33
N PRO A 168 -14.74 -31.30 2.58
CA PRO A 168 -13.95 -31.97 1.56
C PRO A 168 -14.85 -32.36 0.39
N GLY A 169 -14.70 -31.67 -0.75
CA GLY A 169 -15.53 -31.91 -1.93
C GLY A 169 -15.34 -30.99 -3.13
N GLU A 170 -14.91 -29.73 -2.97
CA GLU A 170 -14.84 -28.79 -4.11
C GLU A 170 -13.44 -28.20 -4.30
N SER A 171 -12.61 -28.90 -5.07
CA SER A 171 -11.35 -28.40 -5.65
C SER A 171 -11.58 -27.49 -6.86
N THR A 172 -12.70 -26.77 -6.91
CA THR A 172 -13.09 -25.92 -8.05
C THR A 172 -12.99 -24.44 -7.67
N PRO A 173 -12.25 -23.61 -8.45
CA PRO A 173 -12.23 -22.17 -8.27
C PRO A 173 -13.65 -21.55 -8.32
N MET A 174 -13.92 -20.55 -7.47
CA MET A 174 -15.28 -20.06 -7.20
C MET A 174 -15.38 -18.52 -7.09
N LEU A 175 -16.60 -17.99 -7.29
CA LEU A 175 -16.94 -16.60 -7.03
C LEU A 175 -17.52 -16.47 -5.62
N ILE A 176 -16.94 -15.60 -4.79
CA ILE A 176 -17.45 -15.36 -3.44
C ILE A 176 -18.50 -14.27 -3.49
N VAL A 177 -19.67 -14.55 -2.91
CA VAL A 177 -20.74 -13.57 -2.73
C VAL A 177 -21.06 -13.49 -1.25
N ALA A 178 -20.79 -12.34 -0.64
CA ALA A 178 -20.90 -12.14 0.80
C ALA A 178 -21.72 -10.89 1.15
N HIS A 179 -22.21 -10.81 2.38
CA HIS A 179 -22.75 -9.55 2.88
C HIS A 179 -21.62 -8.52 3.03
N ASP A 180 -20.53 -8.94 3.66
CA ASP A 180 -19.27 -8.20 3.80
C ASP A 180 -18.13 -9.23 3.90
N LEU A 181 -16.89 -8.80 3.69
CA LEU A 181 -15.68 -9.60 3.93
C LEU A 181 -14.72 -8.81 4.80
N THR A 182 -14.33 -9.40 5.91
CA THR A 182 -13.33 -8.78 6.78
C THR A 182 -11.91 -9.02 6.24
N PRO A 183 -10.90 -8.26 6.71
CA PRO A 183 -9.48 -8.53 6.47
C PRO A 183 -9.10 -10.00 6.71
N SER A 184 -9.57 -10.51 7.84
CA SER A 184 -9.46 -11.90 8.28
C SER A 184 -10.06 -12.92 7.34
N ASP A 185 -11.29 -12.69 6.88
CA ASP A 185 -11.93 -13.57 5.91
C ASP A 185 -11.07 -13.65 4.65
N THR A 186 -10.67 -12.50 4.12
CA THR A 186 -9.93 -12.41 2.85
C THR A 186 -8.50 -12.96 2.90
N ALA A 187 -7.87 -12.98 4.06
CA ALA A 187 -6.55 -13.59 4.23
C ALA A 187 -6.62 -15.12 4.38
N SER A 188 -7.70 -15.65 4.96
CA SER A 188 -7.93 -17.10 5.08
C SER A 188 -8.34 -17.76 3.76
N LEU A 189 -8.65 -16.93 2.78
CA LEU A 189 -9.15 -17.26 1.47
C LEU A 189 -7.95 -17.53 0.53
N ASP A 190 -7.86 -18.75 -0.01
CA ASP A 190 -6.82 -19.12 -0.98
C ASP A 190 -7.03 -18.35 -2.29
N PRO A 191 -6.14 -17.40 -2.67
CA PRO A 191 -6.31 -16.58 -3.87
C PRO A 191 -6.36 -17.41 -5.16
N THR A 192 -5.74 -18.59 -5.17
CA THR A 192 -5.75 -19.48 -6.35
C THR A 192 -7.11 -20.14 -6.59
N MET A 193 -7.96 -20.15 -5.56
CA MET A 193 -9.29 -20.74 -5.58
C MET A 193 -10.40 -19.69 -5.78
N ILE A 194 -10.08 -18.40 -5.77
CA ILE A 194 -11.07 -17.32 -5.80
C ILE A 194 -10.97 -16.61 -7.13
N LEU A 195 -12.00 -16.82 -7.94
CA LEU A 195 -12.11 -16.20 -9.24
C LEU A 195 -12.53 -14.73 -9.11
N GLY A 196 -13.28 -14.37 -8.07
CA GLY A 196 -13.86 -13.03 -7.93
C GLY A 196 -14.67 -12.84 -6.65
N ILE A 197 -14.88 -11.59 -6.26
CA ILE A 197 -15.53 -11.19 -5.00
C ILE A 197 -16.72 -10.26 -5.26
N CYS A 198 -17.86 -10.52 -4.62
CA CYS A 198 -19.05 -9.66 -4.62
C CYS A 198 -19.51 -9.41 -3.19
N THR A 199 -19.67 -8.15 -2.79
CA THR A 199 -20.19 -7.81 -1.46
C THR A 199 -21.44 -6.91 -1.51
N VAL A 200 -22.35 -7.10 -0.55
CA VAL A 200 -23.54 -6.25 -0.38
C VAL A 200 -23.14 -4.90 0.22
N VAL A 201 -22.34 -4.95 1.28
CA VAL A 201 -21.73 -3.78 1.91
C VAL A 201 -20.35 -3.58 1.28
N GLY A 202 -20.01 -2.34 0.95
CA GLY A 202 -18.69 -2.04 0.42
C GLY A 202 -18.62 -0.74 -0.37
N GLY A 203 -17.40 -0.27 -0.53
CA GLY A 203 -17.03 0.89 -1.33
C GLY A 203 -15.65 0.65 -1.93
N THR A 204 -15.15 1.55 -2.79
CA THR A 204 -13.80 1.41 -3.38
C THR A 204 -12.67 1.43 -2.33
N THR A 205 -12.98 1.79 -1.09
CA THR A 205 -12.02 1.98 0.01
C THR A 205 -12.23 1.00 1.17
N THR A 206 -13.11 0.01 1.05
CA THR A 206 -13.30 -0.98 2.13
C THR A 206 -12.20 -2.03 2.13
N HIS A 207 -12.05 -2.76 3.24
CA HIS A 207 -11.03 -3.81 3.38
C HIS A 207 -11.10 -4.84 2.26
N ALA A 208 -12.29 -5.34 1.93
CA ALA A 208 -12.50 -6.26 0.81
C ALA A 208 -12.03 -5.67 -0.53
N ALA A 209 -12.24 -4.36 -0.76
CA ALA A 209 -11.85 -3.66 -1.98
C ALA A 209 -10.34 -3.45 -2.10
N ILE A 210 -9.68 -3.14 -0.99
CA ILE A 210 -8.23 -3.03 -0.92
C ILE A 210 -7.61 -4.40 -1.21
N ILE A 211 -8.07 -5.45 -0.53
CA ILE A 211 -7.48 -6.79 -0.66
C ILE A 211 -7.73 -7.38 -2.05
N ALA A 212 -8.94 -7.21 -2.61
CA ALA A 212 -9.23 -7.67 -3.96
C ALA A 212 -8.30 -7.04 -5.02
N ARG A 213 -7.98 -5.75 -4.89
CA ARG A 213 -7.01 -5.08 -5.76
C ARG A 213 -5.59 -5.59 -5.54
N ALA A 214 -5.22 -5.81 -4.28
CA ALA A 214 -3.89 -6.30 -3.94
C ALA A 214 -3.61 -7.71 -4.48
N LEU A 215 -4.64 -8.55 -4.51
CA LEU A 215 -4.59 -9.91 -5.03
C LEU A 215 -4.92 -10.00 -6.53
N GLU A 216 -5.17 -8.86 -7.19
CA GLU A 216 -5.62 -8.78 -8.59
C GLU A 216 -6.89 -9.62 -8.87
N ILE A 217 -7.75 -9.80 -7.86
CA ILE A 217 -9.01 -10.54 -7.94
C ILE A 217 -10.12 -9.56 -8.40
N PRO A 218 -10.86 -9.86 -9.48
CA PRO A 218 -12.01 -9.06 -9.90
C PRO A 218 -13.04 -8.90 -8.79
N ALA A 219 -13.51 -7.68 -8.55
CA ALA A 219 -14.46 -7.44 -7.46
C ALA A 219 -15.49 -6.34 -7.77
N ILE A 220 -16.70 -6.54 -7.23
CA ILE A 220 -17.79 -5.57 -7.20
C ILE A 220 -18.37 -5.45 -5.78
N ALA A 221 -18.87 -4.28 -5.42
CA ALA A 221 -19.52 -4.04 -4.13
C ALA A 221 -20.86 -3.33 -4.31
N GLY A 222 -21.66 -3.26 -3.25
CA GLY A 222 -22.97 -2.61 -3.30
C GLY A 222 -23.98 -3.41 -4.11
N ILE A 223 -23.83 -4.74 -4.17
CA ILE A 223 -24.78 -5.61 -4.86
C ILE A 223 -26.11 -5.65 -4.08
N ASP A 224 -27.24 -5.86 -4.76
CA ASP A 224 -28.54 -5.95 -4.09
C ASP A 224 -28.54 -7.07 -3.02
N PRO A 225 -28.87 -6.80 -1.74
CA PRO A 225 -28.93 -7.82 -0.69
C PRO A 225 -29.79 -9.04 -1.04
N GLN A 226 -30.79 -8.88 -1.91
CA GLN A 226 -31.62 -9.99 -2.38
C GLN A 226 -30.79 -11.08 -3.07
N LEU A 227 -29.63 -10.75 -3.66
CA LEU A 227 -28.75 -11.73 -4.29
C LEU A 227 -28.24 -12.81 -3.34
N LEU A 228 -28.07 -12.50 -2.05
CA LEU A 228 -27.71 -13.49 -1.03
C LEU A 228 -28.80 -14.55 -0.82
N THR A 229 -30.05 -14.23 -1.19
CA THR A 229 -31.20 -15.15 -1.05
C THR A 229 -31.60 -15.80 -2.38
N VAL A 230 -31.30 -15.16 -3.50
CA VAL A 230 -31.66 -15.62 -4.85
C VAL A 230 -30.60 -16.55 -5.44
N LEU A 231 -29.32 -16.27 -5.19
CA LEU A 231 -28.23 -17.11 -5.68
C LEU A 231 -28.15 -18.43 -4.92
N GLN A 232 -27.69 -19.48 -5.60
CA GLN A 232 -27.44 -20.78 -4.99
C GLN A 232 -25.95 -21.12 -5.04
N ASN A 233 -25.46 -21.80 -4.00
CA ASN A 233 -24.11 -22.38 -4.03
C ASN A 233 -23.96 -23.29 -5.26
N GLY A 234 -22.90 -23.10 -6.04
CA GLY A 234 -22.64 -23.81 -7.28
C GLY A 234 -23.24 -23.15 -8.54
N GLN A 235 -24.09 -22.12 -8.41
CA GLN A 235 -24.69 -21.44 -9.56
C GLN A 235 -23.62 -20.70 -10.37
N GLN A 236 -23.62 -20.90 -11.70
CA GLN A 236 -22.71 -20.22 -12.60
C GLN A 236 -23.11 -18.75 -12.79
N VAL A 237 -22.21 -17.84 -12.46
CA VAL A 237 -22.40 -16.38 -12.54
C VAL A 237 -21.15 -15.75 -13.17
N ALA A 238 -21.31 -14.60 -13.82
CA ALA A 238 -20.19 -13.77 -14.24
C ALA A 238 -20.20 -12.43 -13.50
N ILE A 239 -19.02 -11.90 -13.21
CA ILE A 239 -18.83 -10.56 -12.67
C ILE A 239 -17.88 -9.79 -13.57
N ASP A 240 -18.17 -8.52 -13.79
CA ASP A 240 -17.30 -7.56 -14.46
C ASP A 240 -16.96 -6.47 -13.45
N GLY A 241 -15.80 -6.62 -12.80
CA GLY A 241 -15.28 -5.67 -11.84
C GLY A 241 -14.74 -4.38 -12.46
N THR A 242 -14.64 -4.31 -13.80
CA THR A 242 -14.31 -3.07 -14.52
C THR A 242 -15.54 -2.21 -14.77
N ARG A 243 -16.67 -2.81 -15.18
CA ARG A 243 -17.93 -2.10 -15.43
C ARG A 243 -18.87 -2.06 -14.23
N GLY A 244 -18.62 -2.87 -13.20
CA GLY A 244 -19.50 -2.99 -12.03
C GLY A 244 -20.78 -3.74 -12.38
N LEU A 245 -20.67 -4.95 -12.95
CA LEU A 245 -21.83 -5.74 -13.37
C LEU A 245 -21.77 -7.18 -12.88
N ILE A 246 -22.93 -7.75 -12.55
CA ILE A 246 -23.11 -9.17 -12.26
C ILE A 246 -24.16 -9.77 -13.19
N TYR A 247 -23.86 -10.94 -13.76
CA TYR A 247 -24.70 -11.66 -14.72
C TYR A 247 -25.15 -12.98 -14.08
N LEU A 248 -26.45 -13.08 -13.81
CA LEU A 248 -27.05 -14.22 -13.08
C LEU A 248 -27.36 -15.43 -13.97
N GLN A 249 -27.44 -15.21 -15.28
CA GLN A 249 -27.69 -16.23 -16.30
C GLN A 249 -26.58 -16.15 -17.36
N LEU A 250 -26.01 -17.29 -17.72
CA LEU A 250 -24.89 -17.39 -18.68
C LEU A 250 -25.22 -18.25 -19.91
N ASP A 251 -26.44 -18.75 -19.95
CA ASP A 251 -26.96 -19.78 -20.83
C ASP A 251 -27.78 -19.20 -22.01
N ASP A 252 -28.03 -17.88 -21.98
CA ASP A 252 -28.54 -17.13 -23.12
C ASP A 252 -27.39 -16.66 -24.05
N GLU A 253 -27.77 -16.15 -25.22
CA GLU A 253 -26.83 -15.66 -26.24
C GLU A 253 -25.91 -14.55 -25.68
N GLN A 254 -26.39 -13.77 -24.71
CA GLN A 254 -25.62 -12.73 -24.03
C GLN A 254 -24.53 -13.31 -23.11
N GLY A 255 -24.83 -14.36 -22.34
CA GLY A 255 -23.88 -15.05 -21.48
C GLY A 255 -22.79 -15.79 -22.24
N GLN A 256 -23.10 -16.37 -23.40
CA GLN A 256 -22.12 -16.99 -24.29
C GLN A 256 -21.21 -15.95 -24.93
N GLN A 257 -21.76 -14.82 -25.40
CA GLN A 257 -20.98 -13.72 -25.94
C GLN A 257 -20.05 -13.12 -24.88
N LEU A 258 -20.53 -12.92 -23.65
CA LEU A 258 -19.71 -12.41 -22.55
C LEU A 258 -18.54 -13.35 -22.21
N ARG A 259 -18.76 -14.68 -22.22
CA ARG A 259 -17.69 -15.67 -22.04
C ARG A 259 -16.63 -15.59 -23.13
N ALA A 260 -17.07 -15.44 -24.39
CA ALA A 260 -16.17 -15.32 -25.54
C ALA A 260 -15.38 -14.01 -25.48
N ASP A 261 -16.05 -12.88 -25.24
CA ASP A 261 -15.42 -11.56 -25.08
C ASP A 261 -14.42 -11.57 -23.91
N MET A 262 -14.72 -12.28 -22.82
CA MET A 262 -13.83 -12.41 -21.66
C MET A 262 -12.57 -13.21 -21.98
N LEU A 263 -12.70 -14.41 -22.55
CA LEU A 263 -11.55 -15.23 -22.93
C LEU A 263 -10.67 -14.47 -23.91
N GLN A 264 -11.28 -13.82 -24.89
CA GLN A 264 -10.57 -12.97 -25.84
C GLN A 264 -9.86 -11.80 -25.13
N GLN A 265 -10.51 -11.07 -24.23
CA GLN A 265 -9.88 -9.96 -23.50
C GLN A 265 -8.76 -10.43 -22.57
N GLN A 266 -8.89 -11.59 -21.92
CA GLN A 266 -7.86 -12.14 -21.06
C GLN A 266 -6.65 -12.58 -21.91
N GLU A 267 -6.88 -13.31 -23.00
CA GLU A 267 -5.85 -13.70 -23.95
C GLU A 267 -5.15 -12.48 -24.55
N GLU A 268 -5.90 -11.46 -24.97
CA GLU A 268 -5.36 -10.21 -25.49
C GLU A 268 -4.55 -9.44 -24.43
N ARG A 269 -5.01 -9.41 -23.17
CA ARG A 269 -4.26 -8.76 -22.07
C ARG A 269 -2.97 -9.49 -21.75
N VAL A 270 -3.01 -10.81 -21.64
CA VAL A 270 -1.81 -11.63 -21.37
C VAL A 270 -0.85 -11.52 -22.55
N ALA A 271 -1.34 -11.67 -23.78
CA ALA A 271 -0.54 -11.55 -24.98
C ALA A 271 0.10 -10.15 -25.10
N ARG A 272 -0.69 -9.09 -24.86
CA ARG A 272 -0.18 -7.71 -24.86
C ARG A 272 0.85 -7.49 -23.76
N ARG A 273 0.61 -7.98 -22.53
CA ARG A 273 1.57 -7.88 -21.43
C ARG A 273 2.88 -8.58 -21.79
N THR A 274 2.83 -9.82 -22.27
CA THR A 274 4.03 -10.57 -22.68
C THR A 274 4.75 -9.87 -23.83
N GLN A 275 4.01 -9.32 -24.79
CA GLN A 275 4.57 -8.53 -25.89
C GLN A 275 5.26 -7.27 -25.37
N ASP A 276 4.58 -6.50 -24.52
CA ASP A 276 5.09 -5.25 -23.94
C ASP A 276 6.33 -5.52 -23.07
N GLU A 277 6.32 -6.58 -22.26
CA GLU A 277 7.49 -7.01 -21.48
C GLU A 277 8.67 -7.38 -22.40
N SER A 278 8.42 -8.07 -23.51
CA SER A 278 9.46 -8.42 -24.48
C SER A 278 10.01 -7.21 -25.22
N LEU A 279 9.18 -6.19 -25.49
CA LEU A 279 9.58 -5.04 -26.30
C LEU A 279 10.20 -3.93 -25.46
N TRP A 280 9.59 -3.60 -24.32
CA TRP A 280 9.86 -2.34 -23.62
C TRP A 280 10.72 -2.50 -22.36
N ARG A 281 10.83 -3.71 -21.79
CA ARG A 281 11.63 -3.94 -20.58
C ARG A 281 13.08 -3.49 -20.75
N THR A 282 13.70 -3.82 -21.88
CA THR A 282 15.12 -3.51 -22.14
C THR A 282 15.30 -2.28 -23.03
N GLN A 283 14.25 -1.48 -23.24
CA GLN A 283 14.32 -0.27 -24.04
C GLN A 283 14.18 0.96 -23.14
N PRO A 284 14.91 2.04 -23.45
CA PRO A 284 14.60 3.36 -22.88
C PRO A 284 13.18 3.79 -23.23
N ALA A 285 12.56 4.52 -22.32
CA ALA A 285 11.24 5.08 -22.54
C ALA A 285 11.32 6.34 -23.41
N SER A 286 10.45 6.39 -24.40
CA SER A 286 10.23 7.57 -25.23
C SER A 286 8.76 7.65 -25.63
N THR A 287 8.32 8.86 -25.91
CA THR A 287 7.05 9.12 -26.60
C THR A 287 7.13 8.73 -28.07
N ALA A 288 5.97 8.62 -28.73
CA ALA A 288 5.88 8.26 -30.15
C ALA A 288 6.57 9.26 -31.09
N ASP A 289 6.75 10.52 -30.66
CA ASP A 289 7.49 11.55 -31.41
C ASP A 289 9.01 11.56 -31.13
N GLY A 290 9.48 10.66 -30.25
CA GLY A 290 10.89 10.46 -29.94
C GLY A 290 11.42 11.29 -28.77
N ARG A 291 10.58 12.02 -28.02
CA ARG A 291 11.03 12.64 -26.76
C ARG A 291 11.28 11.56 -25.71
N PHE A 292 12.50 11.50 -25.20
CA PHE A 292 12.88 10.64 -24.06
C PHE A 292 12.25 11.14 -22.76
N VAL A 293 11.79 10.18 -21.95
CA VAL A 293 11.25 10.42 -20.61
C VAL A 293 11.79 9.29 -19.74
N GLN A 294 12.51 9.60 -18.67
CA GLN A 294 13.10 8.59 -17.81
C GLN A 294 12.00 7.86 -17.03
N VAL A 295 11.98 6.53 -17.10
CA VAL A 295 11.04 5.71 -16.31
C VAL A 295 11.80 4.99 -15.21
N PHE A 296 11.64 5.48 -14.00
CA PHE A 296 12.37 5.05 -12.80
C PHE A 296 11.46 4.29 -11.83
N ALA A 297 12.09 3.60 -10.88
CA ALA A 297 11.41 2.86 -9.82
C ALA A 297 11.40 3.63 -8.48
N ASN A 298 10.30 3.48 -7.74
CA ASN A 298 10.21 3.78 -6.32
C ASN A 298 10.59 2.52 -5.53
N VAL A 299 11.61 2.60 -4.67
CA VAL A 299 12.12 1.45 -3.91
C VAL A 299 12.29 1.84 -2.43
N GLY A 300 12.32 0.84 -1.55
CA GLY A 300 12.48 1.05 -0.12
C GLY A 300 13.46 0.08 0.55
N ASP A 301 13.76 -1.03 -0.10
CA ASP A 301 14.54 -2.13 0.46
C ASP A 301 15.41 -2.78 -0.63
N LEU A 302 16.25 -3.72 -0.21
CA LEU A 302 17.21 -4.40 -1.07
C LEU A 302 16.52 -5.26 -2.15
N GLU A 303 15.41 -5.91 -1.82
CA GLU A 303 14.69 -6.78 -2.75
C GLU A 303 14.02 -5.96 -3.87
N SER A 304 13.32 -4.90 -3.50
CA SER A 304 12.71 -3.96 -4.45
C SER A 304 13.74 -3.26 -5.32
N ALA A 305 14.93 -2.95 -4.80
CA ALA A 305 16.04 -2.40 -5.59
C ALA A 305 16.59 -3.39 -6.63
N ARG A 306 16.78 -4.67 -6.26
CA ARG A 306 17.15 -5.72 -7.21
C ARG A 306 16.08 -5.91 -8.30
N ALA A 307 14.83 -6.04 -7.87
CA ALA A 307 13.69 -6.24 -8.76
C ALA A 307 13.50 -5.06 -9.72
N ALA A 308 13.80 -3.83 -9.30
CA ALA A 308 13.77 -2.66 -10.19
C ALA A 308 14.71 -2.82 -11.40
N GLY A 309 15.95 -3.26 -11.16
CA GLY A 309 16.91 -3.51 -12.24
C GLY A 309 16.43 -4.62 -13.19
N GLU A 310 15.92 -5.72 -12.62
CA GLU A 310 15.42 -6.88 -13.38
C GLU A 310 14.18 -6.55 -14.23
N GLN A 311 13.31 -5.67 -13.75
CA GLN A 311 12.10 -5.22 -14.44
C GLN A 311 12.35 -4.07 -15.44
N GLY A 312 13.61 -3.66 -15.63
CA GLY A 312 13.96 -2.69 -16.66
C GLY A 312 13.72 -1.24 -16.27
N ALA A 313 13.77 -0.91 -14.98
CA ALA A 313 13.87 0.47 -14.54
C ALA A 313 15.13 1.13 -15.10
N GLU A 314 15.04 2.39 -15.52
CA GLU A 314 16.20 3.16 -16.01
C GLU A 314 17.02 3.78 -14.87
N GLY A 315 16.50 3.71 -13.65
CA GLY A 315 17.02 4.34 -12.45
C GLY A 315 16.07 4.14 -11.28
N ILE A 316 16.49 4.57 -10.10
CA ILE A 316 15.64 4.73 -8.93
C ILE A 316 15.35 6.22 -8.78
N GLY A 317 14.10 6.65 -8.93
CA GLY A 317 13.68 8.06 -8.83
C GLY A 317 13.18 8.45 -7.45
N LEU A 318 12.92 7.44 -6.62
CA LEU A 318 12.63 7.63 -5.21
C LEU A 318 13.11 6.41 -4.41
N LEU A 319 14.27 6.53 -3.77
CA LEU A 319 14.62 5.66 -2.66
C LEU A 319 14.01 6.23 -1.38
N ARG A 320 13.04 5.49 -0.83
CA ARG A 320 12.42 5.73 0.48
C ARG A 320 13.34 5.23 1.57
N THR A 321 14.04 6.14 2.23
CA THR A 321 14.98 5.78 3.29
C THR A 321 14.29 5.35 4.58
N GLU A 322 12.99 5.59 4.74
CA GLU A 322 12.21 5.33 5.96
C GLU A 322 12.28 3.88 6.45
N PHE A 323 12.37 2.90 5.54
CA PHE A 323 12.43 1.47 5.88
C PHE A 323 13.67 1.11 6.70
N LEU A 324 14.77 1.85 6.53
CA LEU A 324 15.98 1.67 7.31
C LEU A 324 15.81 2.13 8.77
N PHE A 325 14.91 3.09 9.01
CA PHE A 325 14.71 3.72 10.30
C PHE A 325 13.45 3.21 11.04
N GLY A 326 12.46 2.72 10.30
CA GLY A 326 11.16 2.30 10.83
C GLY A 326 11.23 1.14 11.81
N GLY A 327 10.33 1.12 12.81
CA GLY A 327 10.22 0.04 13.81
C GLY A 327 11.39 -0.09 14.78
N ARG A 328 12.42 0.77 14.69
CA ARG A 328 13.59 0.72 15.57
C ARG A 328 13.38 1.58 16.81
N SER A 329 13.93 1.13 17.94
CA SER A 329 14.02 1.90 19.18
C SER A 329 15.18 2.89 19.20
N ILE A 330 16.19 2.68 18.35
CA ILE A 330 17.37 3.54 18.20
C ILE A 330 17.64 3.72 16.71
N PHE A 331 17.94 4.95 16.30
CA PHE A 331 18.28 5.22 14.91
C PHE A 331 19.61 4.58 14.50
N PRO A 332 19.69 4.05 13.27
CA PRO A 332 20.93 3.49 12.76
C PRO A 332 22.00 4.58 12.68
N ASN A 333 23.21 4.27 13.14
CA ASN A 333 24.35 5.18 13.03
C ASN A 333 24.84 5.29 11.58
N GLU A 334 25.75 6.24 11.30
CA GLU A 334 26.29 6.47 9.96
C GLU A 334 26.81 5.19 9.28
N GLN A 335 27.50 4.32 10.01
CA GLN A 335 28.09 3.11 9.45
C GLN A 335 27.02 2.07 9.08
N GLU A 336 26.02 1.85 9.94
CA GLU A 336 24.89 0.97 9.64
C GLU A 336 24.08 1.46 8.44
N GLN A 337 23.92 2.79 8.32
CA GLN A 337 23.28 3.39 7.16
C GLN A 337 24.11 3.20 5.89
N PHE A 338 25.43 3.44 5.97
CA PHE A 338 26.34 3.24 4.84
C PHE A 338 26.30 1.79 4.34
N ASP A 339 26.41 0.80 5.22
CA ASP A 339 26.40 -0.61 4.85
C ASP A 339 25.09 -0.98 4.14
N SER A 340 23.95 -0.53 4.69
CA SER A 340 22.63 -0.76 4.11
C SER A 340 22.47 -0.10 2.73
N TYR A 341 22.92 1.14 2.56
CA TYR A 341 22.85 1.84 1.27
C TYR A 341 23.78 1.22 0.23
N VAL A 342 24.99 0.79 0.60
CA VAL A 342 25.92 0.13 -0.31
C VAL A 342 25.32 -1.16 -0.86
N ASP A 343 24.74 -1.99 0.00
CA ASP A 343 24.14 -3.25 -0.41
C ASP A 343 22.95 -3.02 -1.35
N LEU A 344 22.09 -2.03 -1.04
CA LEU A 344 20.97 -1.65 -1.89
C LEU A 344 21.43 -1.10 -3.25
N PHE A 345 22.41 -0.19 -3.26
CA PHE A 345 22.91 0.44 -4.48
C PHE A 345 23.58 -0.59 -5.39
N ARG A 346 24.36 -1.53 -4.84
CA ARG A 346 24.96 -2.63 -5.60
C ARG A 346 23.91 -3.59 -6.14
N ALA A 347 22.92 -3.95 -5.33
CA ALA A 347 21.84 -4.83 -5.78
C ALA A 347 21.09 -4.25 -6.99
N PHE A 348 20.81 -2.95 -7.00
CA PHE A 348 20.27 -2.26 -8.17
C PHE A 348 21.27 -2.20 -9.33
N ALA A 349 22.49 -1.73 -9.08
CA ALA A 349 23.50 -1.52 -10.12
C ALA A 349 23.94 -2.80 -10.84
N ASP A 350 23.91 -3.95 -10.15
CA ASP A 350 24.23 -5.26 -10.71
C ASP A 350 23.08 -5.81 -11.58
N ALA A 351 21.83 -5.49 -11.24
CA ALA A 351 20.65 -5.93 -11.96
C ALA A 351 20.27 -4.99 -13.13
N ALA A 352 20.56 -3.70 -13.00
CA ALA A 352 20.16 -2.69 -13.97
C ALA A 352 20.98 -2.75 -15.27
N SER A 353 20.30 -2.62 -16.40
CA SER A 353 20.92 -2.66 -17.75
C SER A 353 20.85 -1.33 -18.52
N LEU A 354 20.06 -0.36 -18.06
CA LEU A 354 19.78 0.89 -18.77
C LEU A 354 20.42 2.13 -18.12
N GLY A 355 20.59 2.12 -16.80
CA GLY A 355 21.16 3.24 -16.04
C GLY A 355 21.40 2.86 -14.59
N LYS A 356 22.27 3.63 -13.92
CA LYS A 356 22.67 3.44 -12.51
C LYS A 356 22.39 4.68 -11.66
N THR A 357 21.39 5.46 -12.06
CA THR A 357 20.98 6.67 -11.33
C THR A 357 20.12 6.29 -10.14
N ILE A 358 20.42 6.85 -8.97
CA ILE A 358 19.65 6.65 -7.75
C ILE A 358 19.37 8.01 -7.10
N ILE A 359 18.10 8.33 -6.90
CA ILE A 359 17.65 9.54 -6.21
C ILE A 359 17.21 9.15 -4.80
N ALA A 360 18.04 9.48 -3.81
CA ALA A 360 17.76 9.22 -2.41
C ALA A 360 16.98 10.37 -1.77
N ARG A 361 15.81 10.06 -1.19
CA ARG A 361 15.10 11.01 -0.34
C ARG A 361 15.61 10.89 1.08
N THR A 362 16.06 12.00 1.67
CA THR A 362 16.39 12.01 3.10
C THR A 362 15.16 11.64 3.93
N LEU A 363 15.37 11.20 5.17
CA LEU A 363 14.31 10.66 6.02
C LEU A 363 13.09 11.59 6.08
N ASP A 364 11.94 11.11 5.60
CA ASP A 364 10.63 11.75 5.77
C ASP A 364 9.86 11.02 6.88
N ALA A 365 10.32 11.26 8.10
CA ALA A 365 9.68 10.75 9.30
C ALA A 365 8.71 11.79 9.89
N GLY A 366 7.76 11.31 10.69
CA GLY A 366 6.64 12.08 11.23
C GLY A 366 5.33 11.79 10.50
N ALA A 367 4.25 12.39 11.00
CA ALA A 367 2.85 12.12 10.63
C ALA A 367 2.26 10.79 11.15
N ASP A 368 1.86 9.92 10.23
CA ASP A 368 1.10 8.69 10.38
C ASP A 368 1.95 7.45 10.71
N LYS A 369 3.28 7.58 10.60
CA LYS A 369 4.22 6.43 10.69
C LYS A 369 4.86 6.31 12.08
N PRO A 370 4.88 5.11 12.70
CA PRO A 370 5.55 4.90 13.97
C PRO A 370 7.08 4.94 13.80
N PHE A 371 7.72 5.93 14.42
CA PHE A 371 9.18 6.00 14.55
C PHE A 371 9.57 6.12 16.03
N PRO A 372 9.59 5.01 16.79
CA PRO A 372 9.91 5.04 18.22
C PRO A 372 11.27 5.69 18.51
N ALA A 373 12.24 5.50 17.63
CA ALA A 373 13.56 6.14 17.71
C ALA A 373 13.54 7.68 17.62
N LEU A 374 12.44 8.32 17.20
CA LEU A 374 12.30 9.78 17.25
C LEU A 374 11.97 10.29 18.65
N GLU A 375 11.22 9.54 19.46
CA GLU A 375 10.72 10.01 20.76
C GLU A 375 11.85 10.52 21.69
N PRO A 376 13.03 9.87 21.79
CA PRO A 376 14.13 10.40 22.58
C PRO A 376 14.71 11.72 22.07
N LEU A 377 14.54 12.04 20.79
CA LEU A 377 15.12 13.23 20.14
C LEU A 377 14.19 14.44 20.21
N ILE A 378 12.91 14.24 19.93
CA ILE A 378 11.91 15.32 19.80
C ILE A 378 10.82 15.26 20.88
N GLY A 379 10.86 14.28 21.78
CA GLY A 379 9.82 14.01 22.77
C GLY A 379 8.68 13.16 22.20
N LEU A 380 7.72 12.81 23.06
CA LEU A 380 6.47 12.16 22.64
C LEU A 380 5.75 13.05 21.62
N LEU A 381 5.69 12.59 20.36
CA LEU A 381 4.98 13.24 19.28
C LEU A 381 3.46 13.03 19.44
N GLN A 382 2.83 13.72 20.39
CA GLN A 382 1.38 13.89 20.41
C GLN A 382 1.01 15.22 19.76
N GLU A 383 1.06 15.25 18.43
CA GLU A 383 0.60 16.39 17.65
C GLU A 383 -0.89 16.25 17.29
N ALA A 384 -1.65 17.33 17.41
CA ALA A 384 -3.06 17.33 17.02
C ALA A 384 -3.26 17.08 15.51
N ASN A 385 -2.28 17.49 14.69
CA ASN A 385 -2.29 17.29 13.24
C ASN A 385 -0.89 16.86 12.78
N PRO A 386 -0.51 15.58 12.96
CA PRO A 386 0.84 15.10 12.64
C PRO A 386 1.24 15.37 11.18
N ALA A 387 0.29 15.26 10.25
CA ALA A 387 0.50 15.60 8.84
C ALA A 387 0.89 17.07 8.61
N LEU A 388 0.53 18.00 9.50
CA LEU A 388 0.88 19.43 9.41
C LEU A 388 2.06 19.82 10.32
N GLY A 389 2.56 18.88 11.11
CA GLY A 389 3.47 19.11 12.23
C GLY A 389 4.95 18.90 11.91
N LEU A 390 5.67 18.37 12.90
CA LEU A 390 7.12 18.16 12.87
C LEU A 390 7.46 16.90 12.05
N ARG A 391 7.62 17.07 10.73
CA ARG A 391 7.98 15.99 9.80
C ARG A 391 8.99 16.39 8.72
N GLY A 392 9.61 15.39 8.09
CA GLY A 392 10.52 15.56 6.96
C GLY A 392 11.68 16.50 7.23
N ALA A 393 11.95 17.45 6.32
CA ALA A 393 13.04 18.42 6.47
C ALA A 393 13.02 19.21 7.80
N ARG A 394 11.86 19.38 8.43
CA ARG A 394 11.74 20.12 9.69
C ARG A 394 12.45 19.40 10.84
N ILE A 395 12.38 18.06 10.88
CA ILE A 395 13.13 17.25 11.85
C ILE A 395 14.63 17.43 11.60
N HIS A 396 15.06 17.33 10.34
CA HIS A 396 16.47 17.52 9.97
C HIS A 396 17.02 18.89 10.36
N LEU A 397 16.23 19.95 10.19
CA LEU A 397 16.62 21.33 10.55
C LEU A 397 16.60 21.60 12.06
N MET A 398 15.89 20.78 12.83
CA MET A 398 15.90 20.81 14.29
C MET A 398 17.05 19.97 14.85
N HIS A 399 17.35 18.82 14.21
CA HIS A 399 18.38 17.86 14.59
C HIS A 399 19.37 17.65 13.45
N ASN A 400 20.20 18.66 13.19
CA ASN A 400 21.15 18.65 12.07
C ASN A 400 22.08 17.41 12.04
N GLU A 401 22.40 16.83 13.20
CA GLU A 401 23.27 15.65 13.27
C GLU A 401 22.65 14.42 12.62
N LEU A 402 21.31 14.26 12.72
CA LEU A 402 20.59 13.19 12.02
C LEU A 402 20.76 13.31 10.51
N LEU A 403 20.62 14.54 10.00
CA LEU A 403 20.83 14.82 8.58
C LEU A 403 22.29 14.58 8.18
N ARG A 404 23.24 15.05 8.99
CA ARG A 404 24.68 14.91 8.70
C ARG A 404 25.08 13.46 8.57
N GLN A 405 24.67 12.60 9.52
CA GLN A 405 24.95 11.15 9.46
C GLN A 405 24.33 10.51 8.21
N GLN A 406 23.09 10.87 7.88
CA GLN A 406 22.43 10.32 6.69
C GLN A 406 23.11 10.76 5.38
N LEU A 407 23.45 12.04 5.26
CA LEU A 407 24.15 12.56 4.08
C LEU A 407 25.54 11.93 3.93
N ARG A 408 26.28 11.78 5.04
CA ARG A 408 27.58 11.12 5.03
C ARG A 408 27.49 9.69 4.54
N ALA A 409 26.55 8.92 5.10
CA ALA A 409 26.30 7.54 4.70
C ALA A 409 25.92 7.41 3.22
N LEU A 410 24.97 8.23 2.73
CA LEU A 410 24.54 8.22 1.33
C LEU A 410 25.69 8.54 0.37
N LEU A 411 26.44 9.62 0.63
CA LEU A 411 27.55 10.06 -0.23
C LEU A 411 28.68 9.03 -0.28
N ARG A 412 29.05 8.46 0.88
CA ARG A 412 30.03 7.37 0.95
C ARG A 412 29.52 6.14 0.19
N ALA A 413 28.25 5.78 0.32
CA ALA A 413 27.67 4.62 -0.35
C ALA A 413 27.62 4.80 -1.87
N GLY A 414 27.25 6.00 -2.35
CA GLY A 414 27.26 6.35 -3.77
C GLY A 414 28.64 6.18 -4.40
N ALA A 415 29.68 6.66 -3.71
CA ALA A 415 31.07 6.46 -4.13
C ALA A 415 31.50 4.98 -4.11
N ALA A 416 31.12 4.22 -3.09
CA ALA A 416 31.52 2.81 -2.93
C ALA A 416 30.80 1.82 -3.85
N ALA A 417 29.61 2.20 -4.35
CA ALA A 417 28.82 1.41 -5.29
C ALA A 417 28.97 1.84 -6.76
N ASP A 418 29.71 2.92 -7.03
CA ASP A 418 29.92 3.49 -8.37
C ASP A 418 28.58 3.77 -9.10
N VAL A 419 27.65 4.41 -8.37
CA VAL A 419 26.32 4.80 -8.87
C VAL A 419 26.23 6.31 -9.02
N GLN A 420 25.37 6.77 -9.94
CA GLN A 420 25.07 8.20 -10.05
C GLN A 420 24.04 8.57 -9.00
N LEU A 421 24.53 8.96 -7.81
CA LEU A 421 23.68 9.35 -6.69
C LEU A 421 23.21 10.80 -6.82
N HIS A 422 21.92 11.03 -6.59
CA HIS A 422 21.30 12.32 -6.36
C HIS A 422 20.57 12.30 -5.01
N ILE A 423 20.42 13.45 -4.38
CA ILE A 423 19.79 13.57 -3.06
C ILE A 423 18.67 14.59 -3.13
N MET A 424 17.52 14.29 -2.53
CA MET A 424 16.43 15.25 -2.39
C MET A 424 15.88 15.33 -0.97
N PHE A 425 15.40 16.52 -0.61
CA PHE A 425 14.79 16.78 0.69
C PHE A 425 13.24 16.79 0.62
N PRO A 426 12.55 16.11 1.55
CA PRO A 426 11.09 16.12 1.67
C PRO A 426 10.58 17.35 2.43
N MET A 427 9.28 17.63 2.30
CA MET A 427 8.50 18.57 3.11
C MET A 427 9.00 20.03 3.10
N ILE A 428 9.63 20.44 2.01
CA ILE A 428 10.07 21.82 1.81
C ILE A 428 8.86 22.73 1.70
N THR A 429 8.91 23.86 2.39
CA THR A 429 7.87 24.91 2.39
C THR A 429 8.46 26.27 2.01
N THR A 430 9.72 26.54 2.38
CA THR A 430 10.34 27.86 2.25
C THR A 430 11.74 27.81 1.63
N LEU A 431 12.18 28.94 1.05
CA LEU A 431 13.52 29.10 0.51
C LEU A 431 14.63 28.99 1.58
N GLU A 432 14.34 29.44 2.81
CA GLU A 432 15.31 29.41 3.91
C GLU A 432 15.63 27.97 4.35
N GLU A 433 14.62 27.10 4.39
CA GLU A 433 14.82 25.66 4.66
C GLU A 433 15.80 25.06 3.65
N VAL A 434 15.61 25.29 2.35
CA VAL A 434 16.51 24.80 1.30
C VAL A 434 17.94 25.31 1.48
N ARG A 435 18.11 26.61 1.76
CA ARG A 435 19.45 27.18 1.98
C ARG A 435 20.17 26.54 3.16
N ARG A 436 19.46 26.31 4.27
CA ARG A 436 20.03 25.67 5.46
C ARG A 436 20.41 24.21 5.20
N LEU A 437 19.54 23.44 4.55
CA LEU A 437 19.81 22.04 4.17
C LEU A 437 20.99 21.95 3.20
N ARG A 438 21.03 22.83 2.19
CA ARG A 438 22.13 22.94 1.23
C ARG A 438 23.45 23.27 1.92
N ALA A 439 23.46 24.17 2.90
CA ALA A 439 24.67 24.48 3.67
C ALA A 439 25.20 23.24 4.42
N ILE A 440 24.31 22.49 5.09
CA ILE A 440 24.67 21.23 5.79
C ILE A 440 25.27 20.22 4.80
N TYR A 441 24.65 20.07 3.62
CA TYR A 441 25.13 19.19 2.56
C TYR A 441 26.54 19.55 2.07
N HIS A 442 26.81 20.83 1.79
CA HIS A 442 28.14 21.25 1.34
C HIS A 442 29.20 21.07 2.42
N THR A 443 28.89 21.37 3.68
CA THR A 443 29.80 21.10 4.80
C THR A 443 30.12 19.61 4.91
N VAL A 444 29.13 18.72 4.80
CA VAL A 444 29.36 17.27 4.81
C VAL A 444 30.24 16.83 3.63
N ARG A 445 30.04 17.39 2.44
CA ARG A 445 30.88 17.09 1.26
C ARG A 445 32.33 17.50 1.46
N GLU A 446 32.56 18.69 2.01
CA GLU A 446 33.90 19.19 2.33
C GLU A 446 34.58 18.27 3.35
N GLU A 447 33.90 17.91 4.43
CA GLU A 447 34.42 16.98 5.45
C GLU A 447 34.81 15.62 4.86
N LEU A 448 33.94 15.01 4.04
CA LEU A 448 34.24 13.74 3.39
C LEU A 448 35.40 13.84 2.38
N SER A 449 35.52 14.98 1.68
CA SER A 449 36.64 15.24 0.79
C SER A 449 37.96 15.37 1.57
N ASP A 450 37.94 16.04 2.72
CA ASP A 450 39.10 16.16 3.62
C ASP A 450 39.50 14.80 4.23
N GLU A 451 38.53 13.91 4.45
CA GLU A 451 38.74 12.51 4.84
C GLU A 451 39.23 11.61 3.69
N GLY A 452 39.35 12.14 2.47
CA GLY A 452 39.85 11.42 1.28
C GLY A 452 38.82 10.56 0.56
N VAL A 453 37.51 10.75 0.83
CA VAL A 453 36.44 10.06 0.10
C VAL A 453 36.27 10.70 -1.28
N MET A 454 36.44 9.91 -2.34
CA MET A 454 36.24 10.35 -3.71
C MET A 454 34.74 10.42 -4.04
N LEU A 455 34.13 11.58 -3.78
CA LEU A 455 32.71 11.80 -4.05
C LEU A 455 32.42 11.92 -5.56
N PRO A 456 31.24 11.46 -6.04
CA PRO A 456 30.81 11.72 -7.40
C PRO A 456 30.74 13.23 -7.67
N ALA A 457 31.36 13.68 -8.75
CA ALA A 457 31.46 15.11 -9.07
C ALA A 457 30.10 15.74 -9.39
N ASP A 458 29.15 14.93 -9.86
CA ASP A 458 27.85 15.30 -10.41
C ASP A 458 26.66 14.95 -9.50
N THR A 459 26.88 14.72 -8.20
CA THR A 459 25.76 14.55 -7.26
C THR A 459 24.89 15.82 -7.22
N GLN A 460 23.70 15.71 -7.80
CA GLN A 460 22.69 16.76 -7.81
C GLN A 460 21.89 16.79 -6.51
N LEU A 461 21.47 18.00 -6.14
CA LEU A 461 20.65 18.28 -4.98
C LEU A 461 19.27 18.78 -5.41
N GLY A 462 18.22 18.01 -5.13
CA GLY A 462 16.84 18.36 -5.45
C GLY A 462 15.98 18.56 -4.22
N ILE A 463 14.71 18.86 -4.46
CA ILE A 463 13.67 18.86 -3.42
C ILE A 463 12.42 18.17 -3.92
N MET A 464 11.68 17.62 -2.96
CA MET A 464 10.32 17.17 -3.23
C MET A 464 9.37 18.37 -3.20
N VAL A 465 8.62 18.57 -4.28
CA VAL A 465 7.55 19.57 -4.37
C VAL A 465 6.24 18.89 -4.00
N GLU A 466 5.98 18.85 -2.69
CA GLU A 466 4.81 18.19 -2.12
C GLU A 466 3.98 19.11 -1.22
N THR A 467 4.41 20.35 -1.02
CA THR A 467 3.60 21.39 -0.37
C THR A 467 3.12 22.43 -1.38
N PRO A 468 1.91 23.01 -1.23
CA PRO A 468 1.46 24.10 -2.08
C PRO A 468 2.40 25.31 -2.02
N ALA A 469 3.02 25.56 -0.87
CA ALA A 469 4.00 26.63 -0.69
C ALA A 469 5.24 26.43 -1.58
N ALA A 470 5.81 25.21 -1.59
CA ALA A 470 6.91 24.90 -2.49
C ALA A 470 6.49 25.02 -3.96
N ALA A 471 5.30 24.53 -4.31
CA ALA A 471 4.79 24.60 -5.67
C ALA A 471 4.65 26.03 -6.20
N LEU A 472 4.20 26.96 -5.35
CA LEU A 472 4.06 28.39 -5.69
C LEU A 472 5.39 29.16 -5.72
N MET A 473 6.45 28.61 -5.11
CA MET A 473 7.75 29.28 -4.94
C MET A 473 8.86 28.67 -5.82
N VAL A 474 8.50 27.84 -6.80
CA VAL A 474 9.47 27.10 -7.65
C VAL A 474 10.46 28.04 -8.34
N ASP A 475 10.03 29.23 -8.77
CA ASP A 475 10.89 30.24 -9.42
C ASP A 475 12.04 30.71 -8.50
N ALA A 476 11.77 30.87 -7.21
CA ALA A 476 12.78 31.22 -6.21
C ALA A 476 13.63 30.00 -5.84
N LEU A 477 12.99 28.84 -5.63
CA LEU A 477 13.64 27.59 -5.23
C LEU A 477 14.59 27.06 -6.31
N ALA A 478 14.27 27.26 -7.59
CA ALA A 478 15.05 26.80 -8.74
C ALA A 478 16.47 27.39 -8.78
N ARG A 479 16.75 28.46 -8.04
CA ARG A 479 18.09 29.04 -7.94
C ARG A 479 18.99 28.30 -6.95
N GLU A 480 18.39 27.50 -6.08
CA GLU A 480 19.08 26.82 -4.97
C GLU A 480 19.21 25.31 -5.17
N VAL A 481 18.44 24.72 -6.10
CA VAL A 481 18.36 23.27 -6.33
C VAL A 481 18.63 22.93 -7.80
N ASP A 482 18.98 21.66 -8.06
CA ASP A 482 19.32 21.14 -9.38
C ASP A 482 18.11 20.52 -10.10
N PHE A 483 17.16 19.95 -9.36
CA PHE A 483 15.94 19.36 -9.90
C PHE A 483 14.78 19.41 -8.89
N PHE A 484 13.59 19.12 -9.37
CA PHE A 484 12.38 18.97 -8.56
C PHE A 484 11.76 17.59 -8.78
N SER A 485 11.21 17.00 -7.73
CA SER A 485 10.36 15.81 -7.83
C SER A 485 9.00 16.08 -7.20
N ILE A 486 7.91 15.98 -7.96
CA ILE A 486 6.57 16.23 -7.43
C ILE A 486 6.13 15.01 -6.62
N GLY A 487 5.92 15.21 -5.32
CA GLY A 487 5.32 14.23 -4.43
C GLY A 487 3.79 14.38 -4.46
N ALA A 488 3.14 13.74 -5.43
CA ALA A 488 1.73 13.99 -5.71
C ALA A 488 0.84 13.72 -4.50
N ASN A 489 1.08 12.63 -3.76
CA ASN A 489 0.21 12.22 -2.64
C ASN A 489 0.06 13.32 -1.57
N ASP A 490 1.17 13.92 -1.16
CA ASP A 490 1.17 14.99 -0.15
C ASP A 490 0.71 16.32 -0.78
N LEU A 491 1.04 16.58 -2.06
CA LEU A 491 0.54 17.76 -2.77
C LEU A 491 -0.99 17.76 -2.88
N TYR A 492 -1.61 16.61 -3.18
CA TYR A 492 -3.06 16.43 -3.18
C TYR A 492 -3.64 16.71 -1.80
N GLN A 493 -3.10 16.06 -0.77
CA GLN A 493 -3.57 16.20 0.61
C GLN A 493 -3.58 17.65 1.08
N TYR A 494 -2.46 18.37 0.89
CA TYR A 494 -2.35 19.74 1.38
C TYR A 494 -3.06 20.77 0.50
N THR A 495 -3.18 20.53 -0.81
CA THR A 495 -3.96 21.41 -1.69
C THR A 495 -5.45 21.28 -1.43
N MET A 496 -5.92 20.06 -1.18
CA MET A 496 -7.33 19.76 -0.94
C MET A 496 -7.74 19.89 0.52
N ALA A 497 -6.77 20.07 1.44
CA ALA A 497 -7.00 20.06 2.88
C ALA A 497 -7.80 18.84 3.34
N ALA A 498 -7.53 17.68 2.73
CA ALA A 498 -8.13 16.40 3.03
C ALA A 498 -7.02 15.43 3.41
N ASP A 499 -7.14 14.74 4.53
CA ASP A 499 -6.18 13.71 4.95
C ASP A 499 -6.50 12.40 4.24
N ARG A 500 -5.51 11.79 3.56
CA ARG A 500 -5.74 10.55 2.81
C ARG A 500 -6.08 9.36 3.70
N THR A 501 -5.62 9.38 4.95
CA THR A 501 -5.90 8.34 5.96
C THR A 501 -7.31 8.48 6.55
N ASN A 502 -7.97 9.62 6.32
CA ASN A 502 -9.30 9.88 6.81
C ASN A 502 -10.35 9.46 5.77
N SER A 503 -10.96 8.29 6.02
CA SER A 503 -11.98 7.67 5.17
C SER A 503 -13.19 8.57 4.86
N ARG A 504 -13.51 9.56 5.71
CA ARG A 504 -14.65 10.47 5.51
C ARG A 504 -14.40 11.49 4.41
N VAL A 505 -13.15 11.77 4.07
CA VAL A 505 -12.76 12.78 3.08
C VAL A 505 -12.04 12.18 1.87
N THR A 506 -11.92 10.85 1.79
CA THR A 506 -11.27 10.18 0.64
C THR A 506 -11.92 10.51 -0.70
N SER A 507 -13.22 10.82 -0.72
CA SER A 507 -13.91 11.28 -1.94
C SER A 507 -13.37 12.58 -2.53
N MET A 508 -12.63 13.38 -1.73
CA MET A 508 -11.96 14.60 -2.18
C MET A 508 -10.63 14.33 -2.91
N PHE A 509 -10.10 13.10 -2.85
CA PHE A 509 -8.88 12.69 -3.54
C PHE A 509 -9.18 12.21 -4.97
N SER A 510 -9.60 13.13 -5.83
CA SER A 510 -9.71 12.86 -7.26
C SER A 510 -8.36 13.05 -7.95
N VAL A 511 -7.86 12.02 -8.63
CA VAL A 511 -6.61 12.06 -9.43
C VAL A 511 -6.66 13.10 -10.55
N LEU A 512 -7.85 13.58 -10.93
CA LEU A 512 -8.04 14.58 -11.99
C LEU A 512 -8.47 15.95 -11.44
N GLU A 513 -8.24 16.22 -10.15
CA GLU A 513 -8.63 17.48 -9.52
C GLU A 513 -7.93 18.69 -10.18
N PRO A 514 -8.68 19.62 -10.80
CA PRO A 514 -8.09 20.71 -11.56
C PRO A 514 -7.16 21.63 -10.75
N ALA A 515 -7.41 21.82 -9.45
CA ALA A 515 -6.55 22.64 -8.60
C ALA A 515 -5.12 22.10 -8.52
N VAL A 516 -4.98 20.78 -8.34
CA VAL A 516 -3.68 20.11 -8.22
C VAL A 516 -2.99 20.06 -9.58
N TRP A 517 -3.71 19.77 -10.66
CA TRP A 517 -3.15 19.80 -12.02
C TRP A 517 -2.64 21.18 -12.44
N ARG A 518 -3.29 22.26 -12.00
CA ARG A 518 -2.78 23.63 -12.21
C ARG A 518 -1.49 23.87 -11.44
N LEU A 519 -1.36 23.35 -10.21
CA LEU A 519 -0.11 23.42 -9.46
C LEU A 519 1.01 22.62 -10.15
N ILE A 520 0.73 21.39 -10.58
CA ILE A 520 1.68 20.56 -11.34
C ILE A 520 2.17 21.31 -12.60
N ALA A 521 1.23 21.83 -13.40
CA ALA A 521 1.57 22.60 -14.59
C ALA A 521 2.40 23.86 -14.27
N HIS A 522 2.06 24.57 -13.19
CA HIS A 522 2.81 25.73 -12.73
C HIS A 522 4.25 25.37 -12.34
N VAL A 523 4.43 24.29 -11.57
CA VAL A 523 5.75 23.77 -11.17
C VAL A 523 6.59 23.46 -12.40
N ILE A 524 6.03 22.74 -13.37
CA ILE A 524 6.73 22.36 -14.60
C ILE A 524 7.16 23.60 -15.39
N GLN A 525 6.24 24.55 -15.62
CA GLN A 525 6.53 25.77 -16.37
C GLN A 525 7.59 26.65 -15.67
N ALA A 526 7.48 26.81 -14.35
CA ALA A 526 8.42 27.61 -13.57
C ALA A 526 9.82 26.97 -13.55
N ALA A 527 9.91 25.65 -13.38
CA ALA A 527 11.18 24.92 -13.42
C ALA A 527 11.84 24.98 -14.81
N GLN A 528 11.06 24.79 -15.88
CA GLN A 528 11.54 24.90 -17.27
C GLN A 528 12.08 26.29 -17.58
N ALA A 529 11.44 27.36 -17.10
CA ALA A 529 11.94 28.73 -17.26
C ALA A 529 13.33 28.94 -16.62
N HIS A 530 13.71 28.07 -15.68
CA HIS A 530 15.02 28.04 -15.03
C HIS A 530 15.93 26.90 -15.52
N ASN A 531 15.54 26.18 -16.57
CA ASN A 531 16.22 24.98 -17.09
C ASN A 531 16.45 23.92 -16.01
N LYS A 532 15.43 23.67 -15.17
CA LYS A 532 15.43 22.65 -14.14
C LYS A 532 14.52 21.50 -14.53
N MET A 533 15.05 20.29 -14.37
CA MET A 533 14.31 19.05 -14.59
C MET A 533 13.18 18.92 -13.56
N VAL A 534 12.03 18.40 -14.01
CA VAL A 534 10.93 18.00 -13.13
C VAL A 534 10.62 16.53 -13.30
N ALA A 535 10.68 15.82 -12.18
CA ALA A 535 10.21 14.46 -12.02
C ALA A 535 8.83 14.43 -11.36
N VAL A 536 8.09 13.33 -11.53
CA VAL A 536 6.87 13.04 -10.75
C VAL A 536 7.02 11.65 -10.14
N CYS A 537 6.79 11.54 -8.84
CA CYS A 537 6.84 10.28 -8.13
C CYS A 537 5.48 9.90 -7.51
N GLY A 538 5.25 8.59 -7.39
CA GLY A 538 4.07 8.01 -6.74
C GLY A 538 3.00 7.54 -7.72
N GLU A 539 1.78 7.34 -7.22
CA GLU A 539 0.70 6.68 -7.97
C GLU A 539 0.29 7.44 -9.24
N LEU A 540 0.42 8.77 -9.23
CA LEU A 540 0.10 9.58 -10.40
C LEU A 540 0.98 9.23 -11.61
N ALA A 541 2.26 8.92 -11.38
CA ALA A 541 3.21 8.53 -12.43
C ALA A 541 3.02 7.07 -12.86
N ALA A 542 2.40 6.24 -12.02
CA ALA A 542 2.22 4.81 -12.24
C ALA A 542 1.04 4.49 -13.19
N ASP A 543 0.11 5.41 -13.40
CA ASP A 543 -1.05 5.19 -14.29
C ASP A 543 -0.64 5.33 -15.77
N PRO A 544 -0.77 4.28 -16.60
CA PRO A 544 -0.43 4.33 -18.03
C PRO A 544 -1.24 5.34 -18.86
N LYS A 545 -2.38 5.83 -18.36
CA LYS A 545 -3.15 6.90 -19.00
C LYS A 545 -2.65 8.30 -18.61
N ILE A 546 -2.03 8.43 -17.44
CA ILE A 546 -1.58 9.71 -16.87
C ILE A 546 -0.11 9.97 -17.18
N GLY A 547 0.74 8.94 -17.19
CA GLY A 547 2.17 9.06 -17.52
C GLY A 547 2.43 9.84 -18.83
N PRO A 548 1.78 9.49 -19.96
CA PRO A 548 1.89 10.26 -21.20
C PRO A 548 1.39 11.71 -21.11
N LEU A 549 0.36 11.97 -20.31
CA LEU A 549 -0.14 13.34 -20.06
C LEU A 549 0.92 14.17 -19.32
N LEU A 550 1.54 13.60 -18.29
CA LEU A 550 2.63 14.25 -17.55
C LEU A 550 3.84 14.51 -18.46
N ALA A 551 4.23 13.54 -19.28
CA ALA A 551 5.28 13.69 -20.27
C ALA A 551 4.96 14.83 -21.27
N GLY A 552 3.71 14.91 -21.75
CA GLY A 552 3.24 15.98 -22.63
C GLY A 552 3.19 17.36 -21.99
N LEU A 553 3.02 17.45 -20.67
CA LEU A 553 3.19 18.70 -19.91
C LEU A 553 4.65 19.11 -19.75
N GLY A 554 5.58 18.20 -20.04
CA GLY A 554 7.02 18.45 -20.02
C GLY A 554 7.74 17.89 -18.80
N VAL A 555 7.14 16.92 -18.09
CA VAL A 555 7.85 16.08 -17.12
C VAL A 555 8.93 15.28 -17.86
N GLU A 556 10.09 15.15 -17.22
CA GLU A 556 11.27 14.48 -17.79
C GLU A 556 11.56 13.13 -17.14
N GLU A 557 11.06 12.90 -15.92
CA GLU A 557 11.22 11.65 -15.17
C GLU A 557 9.89 11.23 -14.50
N LEU A 558 9.52 9.95 -14.65
CA LEU A 558 8.37 9.32 -14.01
C LEU A 558 8.85 8.18 -13.10
N SER A 559 8.61 8.30 -11.79
CA SER A 559 9.05 7.30 -10.81
C SER A 559 7.86 6.60 -10.13
N MET A 560 7.79 5.28 -10.26
CA MET A 560 6.57 4.49 -9.97
C MET A 560 6.86 3.14 -9.30
N SER A 561 5.79 2.43 -8.91
CA SER A 561 5.88 1.06 -8.44
C SER A 561 6.30 0.09 -9.56
N LEU A 562 6.98 -1.00 -9.19
CA LEU A 562 7.57 -1.97 -10.12
C LEU A 562 6.57 -2.50 -11.18
N PRO A 563 5.35 -2.95 -10.82
CA PRO A 563 4.41 -3.51 -11.81
C PRO A 563 3.97 -2.52 -12.90
N SER A 564 4.18 -1.22 -12.68
CA SER A 564 3.75 -0.15 -13.58
C SER A 564 4.80 0.21 -14.63
N ILE A 565 6.08 -0.14 -14.42
CA ILE A 565 7.20 0.28 -15.27
C ILE A 565 6.94 -0.06 -16.74
N VAL A 566 6.77 -1.34 -17.06
CA VAL A 566 6.58 -1.79 -18.45
C VAL A 566 5.30 -1.21 -19.05
N ARG A 567 4.23 -1.10 -18.25
CA ARG A 567 2.93 -0.60 -18.70
C ARG A 567 2.99 0.88 -19.08
N VAL A 568 3.69 1.68 -18.28
CA VAL A 568 3.89 3.11 -18.57
C VAL A 568 4.85 3.29 -19.75
N LYS A 569 5.92 2.49 -19.85
CA LYS A 569 6.78 2.49 -21.03
C LYS A 569 6.00 2.20 -22.32
N ALA A 570 5.19 1.16 -22.32
CA ALA A 570 4.34 0.81 -23.47
C ALA A 570 3.38 1.94 -23.84
N ALA A 571 2.77 2.59 -22.84
CA ALA A 571 1.87 3.70 -23.07
C ALA A 571 2.59 4.94 -23.61
N LEU A 572 3.78 5.27 -23.11
CA LEU A 572 4.60 6.35 -23.66
C LEU A 572 4.94 6.08 -25.13
N HIS A 573 5.40 4.88 -25.48
CA HIS A 573 5.73 4.56 -26.88
C HIS A 573 4.51 4.59 -27.82
N ALA A 574 3.29 4.49 -27.28
CA ALA A 574 2.04 4.56 -28.05
C ALA A 574 1.50 5.99 -28.23
N HIS A 575 2.02 6.98 -27.49
CA HIS A 575 1.51 8.35 -27.41
C HIS A 575 2.60 9.36 -27.77
#